data_AF-A0A7Z8Y669-F1
#
_entry.id   AF-A0A7Z8Y669-F1
#
_cell.length_a   1.000
_cell.length_b   1.000
_cell.length_c   1.000
_cell.angle_alpha   90.00
_cell.angle_beta   90.00
_cell.angle_gamma   90.00
#
_symmetry.space_group_name_H-M   'P 1'
#
loop_
_entity.id
_entity.type
_entity.pdbx_description
1 polymer ?
#
loop_
_entity_poly.entity_id
_entity_poly.type
_entity_poly.pdbx_seq_one_letter_code
_entity_poly.pdbx_strand_id
1 'polypeptide(L)'
;MESDSPLRWVRKTVFGVTQDTLAEIGGVSRPRVSRYENGEGDPPFDFMQRVRAEGRRRNPAFSADWFFEIPSDRAEHIRVREDLQ
;
A
#
# COMPACT_ATOMS: atom_id res chain seq x y z
N MET A 1 -4.60 -12.31 -16.13
CA MET A 1 -4.50 -11.90 -14.72
C MET A 1 -4.44 -10.40 -14.75
N GLU A 2 -5.43 -9.69 -14.19
CA GLU A 2 -5.33 -8.24 -14.05
C GLU A 2 -4.03 -7.93 -13.31
N SER A 3 -3.16 -7.12 -13.91
CA SER A 3 -1.96 -6.62 -13.27
C SER A 3 -2.41 -5.81 -12.05
N ASP A 4 -2.12 -6.27 -10.83
CA ASP A 4 -2.39 -5.46 -9.62
C ASP A 4 -1.69 -4.11 -9.80
N SER A 5 -2.40 -3.00 -9.60
CA SER A 5 -1.75 -1.71 -9.49
C SER A 5 -0.83 -1.69 -8.25
N PRO A 6 0.26 -0.91 -8.26
CA PRO A 6 1.17 -0.82 -7.12
C PRO A 6 0.44 -0.53 -5.80
N LEU A 7 -0.53 0.40 -5.82
CA LEU A 7 -1.32 0.71 -4.63
C LEU A 7 -2.19 -0.46 -4.16
N ARG A 8 -2.80 -1.21 -5.09
CA ARG A 8 -3.59 -2.40 -4.74
C ARG A 8 -2.71 -3.49 -4.14
N TRP A 9 -1.51 -3.68 -4.67
CA TRP A 9 -0.52 -4.58 -4.11
C TRP A 9 -0.09 -4.15 -2.71
N VAL A 10 0.24 -2.87 -2.50
CA VAL A 10 0.53 -2.32 -1.17
C VAL A 10 -0.60 -2.64 -0.20
N ARG A 11 -1.86 -2.37 -0.58
CA ARG A 11 -3.01 -2.63 0.30
C ARG A 11 -3.16 -4.10 0.67
N LYS A 12 -3.19 -4.98 -0.32
CA LYS A 12 -3.51 -6.39 -0.14
C LYS A 12 -2.35 -7.18 0.44
N THR A 13 -1.15 -6.90 -0.04
CA THR A 13 0.03 -7.73 0.24
C THR A 13 0.87 -7.16 1.36
N VAL A 14 1.10 -5.85 1.38
CA VAL A 14 1.93 -5.22 2.41
C VAL A 14 1.13 -4.95 3.69
N PHE A 15 -0.09 -4.42 3.55
CA PHE A 15 -0.93 -4.09 4.69
C PHE A 15 -1.90 -5.21 5.09
N GLY A 16 -2.37 -6.01 4.12
CA GLY A 16 -3.38 -7.05 4.37
C GLY A 16 -4.75 -6.48 4.75
N VAL A 17 -5.14 -5.30 4.24
CA VAL A 17 -6.34 -4.58 4.68
C VAL A 17 -7.38 -4.35 3.57
N THR A 18 -8.61 -3.99 3.98
CA THR A 18 -9.69 -3.59 3.06
C THR A 18 -9.47 -2.19 2.48
N GLN A 19 -10.18 -1.84 1.41
CA GLN A 19 -10.14 -0.48 0.86
C GLN A 19 -10.61 0.57 1.88
N ASP A 20 -11.60 0.24 2.72
CA ASP A 20 -12.09 1.12 3.76
C ASP A 20 -11.02 1.42 4.80
N THR A 21 -10.32 0.39 5.30
CA THR A 21 -9.22 0.58 6.25
C THR A 21 -8.06 1.37 5.65
N LEU A 22 -7.73 1.15 4.37
CA LEU A 22 -6.70 1.98 3.72
C LEU A 22 -7.18 3.43 3.55
N ALA A 23 -8.47 3.65 3.29
CA ALA A 23 -9.04 4.97 3.17
C ALA A 23 -8.97 5.74 4.50
N GLU A 24 -9.26 5.07 5.62
CA GLU A 24 -9.09 5.61 6.97
C GLU A 24 -7.65 6.02 7.25
N ILE A 25 -6.67 5.14 6.95
CA ILE A 25 -5.24 5.44 7.09
C ILE A 25 -4.87 6.66 6.24
N GLY A 26 -5.26 6.65 4.97
CA GLY A 26 -4.94 7.68 4.00
C GLY A 26 -5.72 8.99 4.15
N GLY A 27 -6.72 9.05 5.05
CA GLY A 27 -7.56 10.23 5.23
C GLY A 27 -8.43 10.57 4.00
N VAL A 28 -8.87 9.56 3.25
CA VAL A 28 -9.71 9.71 2.05
C VAL A 28 -10.95 8.82 2.16
N SER A 29 -11.85 8.89 1.17
CA SER A 29 -12.99 7.98 1.09
C SER A 29 -12.62 6.68 0.36
N ARG A 30 -13.30 5.58 0.69
CA ARG A 30 -13.14 4.30 0.00
C ARG A 30 -13.29 4.39 -1.53
N PRO A 31 -14.26 5.13 -2.11
CA PRO A 31 -14.33 5.34 -3.55
C PRO A 31 -13.07 5.96 -4.16
N ARG A 32 -12.38 6.87 -3.45
CA ARG A 32 -11.10 7.43 -3.92
C ARG A 32 -10.02 6.37 -3.99
N VAL A 33 -9.91 5.51 -2.97
CA VAL A 33 -8.98 4.37 -2.99
C VAL A 33 -9.26 3.46 -4.19
N SER A 34 -10.54 3.15 -4.46
CA SER A 34 -10.89 2.32 -5.62
C SER A 34 -10.47 2.96 -6.95
N ARG A 35 -10.65 4.27 -7.11
CA ARG A 35 -10.21 4.99 -8.31
C ARG A 35 -8.70 4.91 -8.47
N TYR A 36 -7.95 5.21 -7.41
CA TYR A 36 -6.48 5.13 -7.42
C TYR A 36 -6.00 3.72 -7.80
N GLU A 37 -6.63 2.68 -7.25
CA GLU A 37 -6.27 1.29 -7.57
C GLU A 37 -6.59 0.87 -9.00
N ASN A 38 -7.52 1.56 -9.67
CA ASN A 38 -7.90 1.31 -11.06
C ASN A 38 -7.21 2.28 -12.04
N GLY A 39 -6.33 3.17 -11.56
CA GLY A 39 -5.67 4.18 -12.39
C GLY A 39 -6.58 5.35 -12.80
N GLU A 40 -7.74 5.51 -12.16
CA GLU A 40 -8.71 6.58 -12.43
C GLU A 40 -8.39 7.85 -11.60
N GLY A 41 -7.13 8.24 -11.60
CA GLY A 41 -6.58 9.39 -10.87
C GLY A 41 -5.48 9.02 -9.89
N ASP A 42 -4.70 10.03 -9.49
CA ASP A 42 -3.54 9.84 -8.63
C ASP A 42 -3.86 10.12 -7.15
N PRO A 43 -3.28 9.35 -6.21
CA PRO A 43 -3.37 9.67 -4.80
C PRO A 43 -2.67 11.00 -4.49
N PRO A 44 -3.27 11.88 -3.66
CA PRO A 44 -2.61 13.10 -3.24
C PRO A 44 -1.42 12.79 -2.33
N PHE A 45 -0.48 13.72 -2.25
CA PHE A 45 0.71 13.59 -1.41
C PHE A 45 0.37 13.27 0.05
N ASP A 46 -0.64 13.91 0.64
CA ASP A 46 -1.06 13.66 2.02
C ASP A 46 -1.53 12.22 2.26
N PHE A 47 -2.22 11.63 1.28
CA PHE A 47 -2.59 10.21 1.33
C PHE A 47 -1.33 9.34 1.37
N MET A 48 -0.40 9.58 0.44
CA MET A 48 0.85 8.81 0.35
C MET A 48 1.69 8.95 1.62
N GLN A 49 1.77 10.16 2.19
CA GLN A 49 2.49 10.41 3.44
C GLN A 49 1.90 9.61 4.60
N ARG A 50 0.57 9.63 4.77
CA ARG A 50 -0.10 8.90 5.86
C ARG A 50 0.06 7.40 5.71
N VAL A 51 -0.14 6.87 4.51
CA VAL A 51 0.05 5.44 4.23
C VAL A 51 1.51 5.05 4.44
N ARG A 52 2.48 5.85 4.00
CA ARG A 52 3.90 5.58 4.24
C ARG A 52 4.26 5.58 5.72
N ALA A 53 3.75 6.53 6.49
CA ALA A 53 4.00 6.60 7.93
C ALA A 53 3.48 5.35 8.63
N GLU A 54 2.24 4.93 8.32
CA GLU A 54 1.66 3.70 8.88
C GLU A 54 2.39 2.44 8.37
N GLY A 55 2.79 2.43 7.10
CA GLY A 55 3.58 1.35 6.50
C GLY A 55 4.90 1.16 7.23
N ARG A 56 5.65 2.23 7.47
CA ARG A 56 6.91 2.20 8.23
C ARG A 56 6.73 1.83 9.69
N ARG A 57 5.60 2.21 10.30
CA ARG A 57 5.26 1.82 11.67
C ARG A 57 5.05 0.31 11.80
N ARG A 58 4.51 -0.34 10.76
CA ARG A 58 4.26 -1.80 10.71
C ARG A 58 5.43 -2.61 10.17
N ASN A 59 6.18 -2.02 9.24
CA ASN A 59 7.31 -2.63 8.55
C ASN A 59 8.36 -1.54 8.24
N PRO A 60 9.48 -1.48 8.97
CA PRO A 60 10.54 -0.50 8.73
C PRO A 60 11.11 -0.52 7.31
N ALA A 61 11.01 -1.64 6.59
CA ALA A 61 11.45 -1.79 5.20
C ALA A 61 10.48 -1.20 4.17
N PHE A 62 9.37 -0.59 4.60
CA PHE A 62 8.40 0.03 3.69
C PHE A 62 9.05 1.15 2.85
N SER A 63 9.08 0.95 1.52
CA SER A 63 9.52 1.97 0.56
C SER A 63 8.34 2.77 0.00
N ALA A 64 8.58 4.06 -0.27
CA ALA A 64 7.62 4.90 -0.98
C ALA A 64 7.52 4.54 -2.46
N ASP A 65 8.55 3.92 -3.03
CA ASP A 65 8.58 3.49 -4.43
C ASP A 65 7.46 2.48 -4.72
N TRP A 66 6.99 1.77 -3.69
CA TRP A 66 5.90 0.81 -3.77
C TRP A 66 4.54 1.42 -4.17
N PHE A 67 4.40 2.75 -4.13
CA PHE A 67 3.24 3.44 -4.69
C PHE A 67 3.27 3.55 -6.21
N PHE A 68 4.44 3.41 -6.83
CA PHE A 68 4.65 3.62 -8.26
C PHE A 68 5.04 2.33 -8.98
N GLU A 69 5.70 1.41 -8.29
CA GLU A 69 6.15 0.13 -8.83
C GLU A 69 6.00 -1.01 -7.83
N ILE A 70 5.75 -2.22 -8.33
CA ILE A 70 5.74 -3.43 -7.50
C ILE A 70 7.14 -4.04 -7.57
N PRO A 71 7.83 -4.26 -6.42
CA PRO A 71 9.12 -4.94 -6.41
C PRO A 71 9.06 -6.28 -7.13
N SER A 72 10.03 -6.55 -8.00
CA SER A 72 10.11 -7.81 -8.76
C SER A 72 10.36 -9.02 -7.86
N ASP A 73 10.97 -8.83 -6.69
CA ASP A 73 11.37 -9.87 -5.73
C ASP A 73 10.38 -10.03 -4.56
N ARG A 74 9.07 -9.96 -4.86
CA ARG A 74 7.93 -9.86 -3.90
C ARG A 74 8.06 -10.66 -2.59
N ALA A 75 8.77 -11.78 -2.57
CA ALA A 75 8.95 -12.64 -1.40
C ALA A 75 9.96 -12.15 -0.36
N GLU A 76 10.97 -11.35 -0.72
CA GLU A 76 12.01 -10.91 0.24
C GLU A 76 11.58 -9.70 1.06
N HIS A 77 10.82 -8.78 0.46
CA HIS A 77 10.40 -7.53 1.09
C HIS A 77 9.22 -7.64 2.07
N ILE A 78 8.54 -8.79 2.11
CA ILE A 78 7.40 -9.06 3.01
C ILE A 78 7.84 -9.76 4.32
N ARG A 79 9.05 -10.37 4.35
CA ARG A 79 9.48 -11.33 5.39
C ARG A 79 9.82 -10.75 6.77
N VAL A 80 9.58 -9.47 7.05
CA VAL A 80 9.92 -8.86 8.37
C VAL A 80 9.00 -9.33 9.52
N ARG A 81 8.19 -10.38 9.32
CA ARG A 81 7.23 -10.90 10.32
C ARG A 81 7.54 -12.30 10.85
N GLU A 82 8.47 -13.06 10.26
CA GLU A 82 8.68 -14.46 10.67
C GLU A 82 9.75 -14.62 11.79
N ASP A 83 10.57 -13.60 12.06
CA ASP A 83 11.69 -13.71 13.02
C ASP A 83 11.38 -13.17 14.45
N LEU A 84 10.10 -12.94 14.77
CA LEU A 84 9.66 -12.50 16.09
C LEU A 84 8.53 -13.39 16.63
N GLN A 85 8.77 -14.70 16.72
CA GLN A 85 8.08 -15.60 17.66
C GLN A 85 9.04 -16.67 18.18
#